data_AF-A0A938REQ1-F1
#
_entry.id   AF-A0A938REQ1-F1
#
_cell.length_a   1.000
_cell.length_b   1.000
_cell.length_c   1.000
_cell.angle_alpha   90.00
_cell.angle_beta   90.00
_cell.angle_gamma   90.00
#
_symmetry.space_group_name_H-M   'P 1'
#
loop_
_entity.id
_entity.type
_entity.pdbx_description
1 polymer ?
#
loop_
_entity_poly.entity_id
_entity_poly.type
_entity_poly.pdbx_seq_one_letter_code
_entity_poly.pdbx_strand_id
1 'polypeptide(L)'
;MFVFDVSDTETGLNPKPLPPEVERPFEVRHGNVGGELEQTIENAKRDGVQILLQKEGSQSAGSIIRKENRSSPEPLFFQTGNDNRGNPVYITVPTRYILLVNENLSREARYVTIVHELAHLYCGHLGTPDSKWWPDRRGLPLDVREFEAESLAYLICTRLRIDNPSEEYLSNYVREKKKVPNISLECIMKAGGLIEDMGRRHLKPRKDEEG
;
A
#
# COMPACT_ATOMS: atom_id res chain seq x y z
N MET A 1 16.33 -17.97 10.45
CA MET A 1 17.34 -17.00 9.98
C MET A 1 17.11 -15.74 10.77
N PHE A 2 18.06 -15.33 11.62
CA PHE A 2 17.97 -14.08 12.37
C PHE A 2 18.47 -12.97 11.46
N VAL A 3 17.59 -12.04 11.10
CA VAL A 3 17.96 -10.81 10.40
C VAL A 3 18.12 -9.76 11.49
N PHE A 4 19.34 -9.28 11.70
CA PHE A 4 19.59 -8.18 12.63
C PHE A 4 19.24 -6.88 11.91
N ASP A 5 18.36 -6.08 12.50
CA ASP A 5 18.08 -4.75 12.00
C ASP A 5 19.21 -3.80 12.40
N VAL A 6 19.58 -2.88 11.50
CA VAL A 6 20.58 -1.85 11.79
C VAL A 6 20.12 -0.97 12.97
N SER A 7 18.80 -0.76 13.12
CA SER A 7 18.23 -0.04 14.27
C SER A 7 18.55 -0.68 15.61
N ASP A 8 18.86 -1.98 15.62
CA ASP A 8 19.10 -2.77 16.82
C ASP A 8 20.61 -2.89 17.13
N THR A 9 21.44 -2.08 16.47
CA THR A 9 22.90 -2.08 16.64
C THR A 9 23.39 -0.82 17.36
N GLU A 10 24.36 -0.99 18.27
CA GLU A 10 25.00 0.13 18.97
C GLU A 10 26.20 0.67 18.17
N THR A 11 26.39 1.99 18.19
CA THR A 11 27.53 2.64 17.53
C THR A 11 28.83 2.44 18.32
N GLY A 12 29.92 2.09 17.64
CA GLY A 12 31.27 2.05 18.24
C GLY A 12 31.84 3.45 18.58
N LEU A 13 33.05 3.50 19.16
CA LEU A 13 33.69 4.71 19.72
C LEU A 13 34.00 5.87 18.75
N ASN A 14 33.63 5.79 17.47
CA ASN A 14 33.68 6.88 16.49
C ASN A 14 32.88 6.45 15.25
N PRO A 15 31.54 6.49 15.29
CA PRO A 15 30.74 6.01 14.19
C PRO A 15 30.85 6.97 13.00
N LYS A 16 31.10 6.42 11.82
CA LYS A 16 30.76 7.11 10.58
C LYS A 16 29.23 7.01 10.44
N PRO A 17 28.52 8.10 10.08
CA PRO A 17 27.10 8.02 9.82
C PRO A 17 26.87 7.02 8.70
N LEU A 18 25.87 6.16 8.85
CA LEU A 18 25.49 5.26 7.77
C LEU A 18 24.86 6.08 6.64
N PRO A 19 24.93 5.60 5.38
CA PRO A 19 24.16 6.20 4.31
C PRO A 19 22.67 6.24 4.70
N PRO A 20 21.93 7.32 4.44
CA PRO A 20 20.51 7.42 4.75
C PRO A 20 19.69 6.25 4.18
N GLU A 21 20.12 5.69 3.05
CA GLU A 21 19.50 4.55 2.39
C GLU A 21 19.62 3.24 3.19
N VAL A 22 20.57 3.16 4.13
CA VAL A 22 20.76 2.01 5.03
C VAL A 22 19.93 2.17 6.31
N GLU A 23 19.87 3.38 6.86
CA GLU A 23 19.08 3.68 8.07
C GLU A 23 17.58 3.82 7.78
N ARG A 24 17.24 4.33 6.59
CA ARG A 24 15.90 4.76 6.18
C ARG A 24 15.63 4.44 4.70
N PRO A 25 15.64 3.15 4.31
CA PRO A 25 15.54 2.72 2.91
C PRO A 25 14.23 3.11 2.21
N PHE A 26 13.17 3.40 2.98
CA PHE A 26 11.83 3.70 2.45
C PHE A 26 11.43 5.17 2.58
N GLU A 27 12.32 6.01 3.11
CA GLU A 27 12.01 7.43 3.27
C GLU A 27 11.98 8.16 1.92
N VAL A 28 11.08 9.13 1.85
CA VAL A 28 10.90 9.96 0.65
C VAL A 28 11.95 11.07 0.67
N ARG A 29 12.56 11.34 -0.48
CA ARG A 29 13.62 12.36 -0.60
C ARG A 29 13.05 13.77 -0.58
N HIS A 30 11.94 13.99 -1.29
CA HIS A 30 11.19 15.25 -1.29
C HIS A 30 9.76 15.07 -1.82
N GLY A 31 8.92 16.08 -1.59
CA GLY A 31 7.49 16.06 -1.93
C GLY A 31 6.63 16.02 -0.68
N ASN A 32 5.33 16.24 -0.84
CA ASN A 32 4.40 16.25 0.29
C ASN A 32 3.08 15.60 -0.12
N VAL A 33 2.57 14.75 0.77
CA VAL A 33 1.22 14.19 0.62
C VAL A 33 0.24 15.03 1.43
N GLY A 34 -0.75 15.61 0.73
CA GLY A 34 -1.84 16.37 1.33
C GLY A 34 -2.88 15.44 1.95
N GLY A 35 -4.16 15.76 1.77
CA GLY A 35 -5.28 14.95 2.30
C GLY A 35 -5.45 13.58 1.63
N GLU A 36 -4.63 13.26 0.61
CA GLU A 36 -4.69 12.00 -0.12
C GLU A 36 -4.45 10.79 0.78
N LEU A 37 -3.63 10.92 1.82
CA LEU A 37 -3.37 9.82 2.76
C LEU A 37 -4.64 9.44 3.54
N GLU A 38 -5.29 10.39 4.22
CA GLU A 38 -6.51 10.12 4.98
C GLU A 38 -7.64 9.69 4.05
N GLN A 39 -7.75 10.32 2.89
CA GLN A 39 -8.79 9.99 1.92
C GLN A 39 -8.61 8.58 1.38
N THR A 40 -7.37 8.14 1.14
CA THR A 40 -7.04 6.77 0.71
C THR A 40 -7.34 5.77 1.81
N ILE A 41 -6.96 6.07 3.06
CA ILE A 41 -7.25 5.21 4.23
C ILE A 41 -8.76 5.03 4.41
N GLU A 42 -9.53 6.12 4.34
CA GLU A 42 -10.99 6.04 4.44
C GLU A 42 -11.60 5.24 3.31
N ASN A 43 -11.18 5.50 2.06
CA ASN A 43 -11.67 4.77 0.91
C ASN A 43 -11.28 3.29 0.93
N ALA A 44 -10.15 2.90 1.53
CA ALA A 44 -9.74 1.50 1.61
C ALA A 44 -10.71 0.66 2.45
N LYS A 45 -11.39 1.28 3.44
CA LYS A 45 -12.40 0.60 4.27
C LYS A 45 -13.58 0.07 3.46
N ARG A 46 -13.98 0.77 2.38
CA ARG A 46 -15.10 0.34 1.51
C ARG A 46 -14.85 -1.02 0.86
N ASP A 47 -13.57 -1.40 0.71
CA ASP A 47 -13.09 -2.63 0.09
C ASP A 47 -12.67 -3.67 1.15
N GLY A 48 -12.92 -3.38 2.44
CA GLY A 48 -12.61 -4.26 3.56
C GLY A 48 -11.15 -4.25 3.99
N VAL A 49 -10.38 -3.21 3.67
CA VAL A 49 -8.97 -3.10 4.05
C VAL A 49 -8.83 -2.35 5.37
N GLN A 50 -8.33 -3.04 6.39
CA GLN A 50 -7.96 -2.43 7.66
C GLN A 50 -6.48 -2.04 7.62
N ILE A 51 -6.19 -0.75 7.75
CA ILE A 51 -4.82 -0.23 7.81
C ILE A 51 -4.43 -0.03 9.27
N LEU A 52 -3.32 -0.64 9.70
CA LEU A 52 -2.80 -0.57 11.06
C LEU A 52 -1.36 -0.05 11.06
N LEU A 53 -1.05 0.83 12.01
CA LEU A 53 0.32 1.25 12.28
C LEU A 53 0.93 0.31 13.33
N GLN A 54 2.14 -0.18 13.08
CA GLN A 54 2.88 -1.02 14.02
C GLN A 54 4.37 -0.63 14.05
N LYS A 55 5.04 -0.86 15.19
CA LYS A 55 6.50 -0.74 15.28
C LYS A 55 7.15 -1.92 14.60
N GLU A 56 7.89 -1.63 13.55
CA GLU A 56 8.67 -2.59 12.77
C GLU A 56 10.12 -2.10 12.64
N GLY A 57 11.05 -3.01 12.36
CA GLY A 57 12.44 -2.68 12.07
C GLY A 57 12.60 -1.77 10.85
N SER A 58 13.75 -1.09 10.72
CA SER A 58 14.05 -0.19 9.59
C SER A 58 13.93 -0.86 8.22
N GLN A 59 14.09 -2.19 8.16
CA GLN A 59 14.02 -2.99 6.93
C GLN A 59 12.59 -3.45 6.55
N SER A 60 11.57 -3.04 7.30
CA SER A 60 10.17 -3.40 7.06
C SER A 60 9.33 -2.13 6.93
N ALA A 61 8.79 -1.88 5.72
CA ALA A 61 7.94 -0.72 5.45
C ALA A 61 6.47 -1.00 5.75
N GLY A 62 5.98 -2.15 5.27
CA GLY A 62 4.59 -2.57 5.40
C GLY A 62 4.36 -3.94 4.79
N SER A 63 3.13 -4.43 4.93
CA SER A 63 2.68 -5.66 4.29
C SER A 63 1.16 -5.71 4.23
N ILE A 64 0.59 -6.35 3.22
CA ILE A 64 -0.83 -6.69 3.18
C ILE A 64 -1.07 -8.18 3.13
N ILE A 65 -2.02 -8.64 3.94
CA ILE A 65 -2.47 -10.03 3.95
C ILE A 65 -3.98 -10.12 3.77
N ARG A 66 -4.40 -11.18 3.08
CA ARG A 66 -5.80 -11.60 3.09
C ARG A 66 -6.09 -12.29 4.41
N LYS A 67 -7.18 -11.92 5.05
CA LYS A 67 -7.57 -12.54 6.31
C LYS A 67 -8.12 -13.95 6.11
N GLU A 68 -7.67 -14.89 6.95
CA GLU A 68 -8.29 -16.22 7.08
C GLU A 68 -9.42 -16.21 8.13
N ASN A 69 -10.47 -16.99 7.89
CA ASN A 69 -11.74 -17.03 8.65
C ASN A 69 -11.63 -17.46 10.14
N ARG A 70 -10.45 -17.49 10.76
CA ARG A 70 -10.25 -18.10 12.09
C ARG A 70 -10.63 -17.20 13.26
N SER A 71 -10.88 -15.91 13.06
CA SER A 71 -11.42 -15.01 14.10
C SER A 71 -12.13 -13.84 13.43
N SER A 72 -13.38 -13.54 13.78
CA SER A 72 -14.10 -12.38 13.25
C SER A 72 -13.36 -11.09 13.67
N PRO A 73 -12.71 -10.36 12.74
CA PRO A 73 -12.20 -9.03 13.07
C PRO A 73 -13.37 -8.11 13.40
N GLU A 74 -13.10 -7.07 14.19
CA GLU A 74 -14.03 -5.95 14.27
C GLU A 74 -14.32 -5.43 12.85
N PRO A 75 -15.59 -5.18 12.52
CA PRO A 75 -15.95 -4.65 11.22
C PRO A 75 -15.41 -3.22 11.05
N LEU A 76 -15.24 -2.81 9.80
CA LEU A 76 -14.87 -1.44 9.47
C LEU A 76 -16.13 -0.59 9.37
N PHE A 77 -16.04 0.65 9.85
CA PHE A 77 -17.05 1.67 9.62
C PHE A 77 -16.59 2.57 8.48
N PHE A 78 -17.25 2.45 7.34
CA PHE A 78 -16.98 3.27 6.17
C PHE A 78 -18.00 4.40 6.11
N GLN A 79 -17.54 5.65 6.10
CA GLN A 79 -18.40 6.80 5.94
C GLN A 79 -18.98 6.79 4.52
N THR A 80 -20.27 7.08 4.37
CA THR A 80 -20.97 7.09 3.07
C THR A 80 -21.45 8.46 2.64
N GLY A 81 -21.39 9.42 3.55
CA GLY A 81 -21.87 10.78 3.40
C GLY A 81 -22.28 11.36 4.75
N ASN A 82 -23.06 12.43 4.70
CA ASN A 82 -23.62 13.07 5.88
C ASN A 82 -25.16 13.05 5.81
N ASP A 83 -25.84 13.00 6.95
CA ASP A 83 -27.29 13.13 7.05
C ASP A 83 -27.74 14.59 6.80
N ASN A 84 -29.06 14.83 6.83
CA ASN A 84 -29.65 16.17 6.65
C ASN A 84 -29.23 17.20 7.73
N ARG A 85 -28.58 16.75 8.80
CA ARG A 85 -28.07 17.58 9.91
C ARG A 85 -26.56 17.75 9.85
N GLY A 86 -25.89 17.18 8.85
CA GLY A 86 -24.44 17.22 8.68
C GLY A 86 -23.67 16.17 9.46
N ASN A 87 -24.33 15.21 10.12
CA ASN A 87 -23.65 14.14 10.85
C ASN A 87 -23.17 13.05 9.89
N PRO A 88 -21.98 12.46 10.09
CA PRO A 88 -21.47 11.39 9.23
C PRO A 88 -22.33 10.13 9.36
N VAL A 89 -22.67 9.53 8.21
CA VAL A 89 -23.42 8.28 8.11
C VAL A 89 -22.46 7.16 7.71
N TYR A 90 -22.46 6.08 8.47
CA TYR A 90 -21.56 4.95 8.26
C TYR A 90 -22.31 3.69 7.84
N ILE A 91 -21.63 2.85 7.06
CA ILE A 91 -21.99 1.45 6.86
C ILE A 91 -20.95 0.54 7.49
N THR A 92 -21.37 -0.67 7.84
CA THR A 92 -20.51 -1.73 8.32
C THR A 92 -19.95 -2.51 7.14
N VAL A 93 -18.63 -2.55 7.00
CA VAL A 93 -17.93 -3.34 5.98
C VAL A 93 -17.14 -4.44 6.68
N PRO A 94 -17.31 -5.72 6.32
CA PRO A 94 -16.49 -6.79 6.87
C PRO A 94 -15.01 -6.60 6.51
N THR A 95 -14.13 -6.73 7.50
CA THR A 95 -12.68 -6.69 7.27
C THR A 95 -12.23 -7.93 6.52
N ARG A 96 -11.62 -7.73 5.35
CA ARG A 96 -11.15 -8.76 4.41
C ARG A 96 -9.64 -8.85 4.34
N TYR A 97 -8.98 -7.70 4.51
CA TYR A 97 -7.54 -7.54 4.37
C TYR A 97 -7.00 -6.73 5.54
N ILE A 98 -5.78 -7.06 5.96
CA ILE A 98 -5.03 -6.30 6.96
C ILE A 98 -3.78 -5.79 6.27
N LEU A 99 -3.60 -4.47 6.27
CA LEU A 99 -2.45 -3.77 5.75
C LEU A 99 -1.71 -3.14 6.93
N LEU A 100 -0.49 -3.61 7.18
CA LEU A 100 0.39 -3.11 8.22
C LEU A 100 1.34 -2.09 7.62
N VAL A 101 1.58 -0.99 8.34
CA VAL A 101 2.55 0.05 7.96
C VAL A 101 3.42 0.37 9.15
N ASN A 102 4.72 0.48 8.93
CA ASN A 102 5.67 0.85 9.95
C ASN A 102 5.39 2.28 10.45
N GLU A 103 5.12 2.41 11.75
CA GLU A 103 4.82 3.69 12.39
C GLU A 103 6.02 4.63 12.45
N ASN A 104 7.25 4.13 12.25
CA ASN A 104 8.44 4.97 12.28
C ASN A 104 8.67 5.75 10.97
N LEU A 105 7.93 5.42 9.91
CA LEU A 105 8.00 6.09 8.61
C LEU A 105 7.37 7.49 8.66
N SER A 106 7.94 8.42 7.88
CA SER A 106 7.30 9.71 7.58
C SER A 106 5.92 9.54 6.94
N ARG A 107 5.11 10.60 6.97
CA ARG A 107 3.76 10.61 6.39
C ARG A 107 3.79 10.21 4.90
N GLU A 108 4.72 10.76 4.15
CA GLU A 108 4.91 10.49 2.73
C GLU A 108 5.35 9.04 2.51
N ALA A 109 6.29 8.53 3.31
CA ALA A 109 6.74 7.14 3.22
C ALA A 109 5.63 6.13 3.57
N ARG A 110 4.79 6.45 4.56
CA ARG A 110 3.57 5.66 4.86
C ARG A 110 2.60 5.66 3.68
N TYR A 111 2.39 6.81 3.04
CA TYR A 111 1.51 6.89 1.87
C TYR A 111 2.04 6.03 0.72
N VAL A 112 3.34 6.14 0.38
CA VAL A 112 4.01 5.31 -0.64
C VAL A 112 3.81 3.82 -0.32
N THR A 113 4.04 3.43 0.94
CA THR A 113 3.87 2.05 1.40
C THR A 113 2.42 1.58 1.21
N ILE A 114 1.43 2.38 1.64
CA ILE A 114 0.02 2.06 1.45
C ILE A 114 -0.32 1.89 -0.04
N VAL A 115 0.19 2.76 -0.91
CA VAL A 115 -0.02 2.65 -2.37
C VAL A 115 0.56 1.35 -2.91
N HIS A 116 1.80 0.99 -2.51
CA HIS A 116 2.44 -0.27 -2.91
C HIS A 116 1.62 -1.49 -2.47
N GLU A 117 1.22 -1.53 -1.21
CA GLU A 117 0.40 -2.64 -0.68
C GLU A 117 -0.99 -2.71 -1.32
N LEU A 118 -1.64 -1.57 -1.56
CA LEU A 118 -2.90 -1.52 -2.31
C LEU A 118 -2.73 -1.94 -3.77
N ALA A 119 -1.55 -1.72 -4.37
CA ALA A 119 -1.25 -2.23 -5.70
C ALA A 119 -1.27 -3.75 -5.73
N HIS A 120 -0.73 -4.43 -4.70
CA HIS A 120 -0.87 -5.88 -4.60
C HIS A 120 -2.33 -6.32 -4.56
N LEU A 121 -3.17 -5.61 -3.81
CA LEU A 121 -4.59 -5.92 -3.73
C LEU A 121 -5.29 -5.74 -5.08
N TYR A 122 -5.22 -4.53 -5.65
CA TYR A 122 -6.02 -4.16 -6.83
C TYR A 122 -5.45 -4.70 -8.15
N CYS A 123 -4.17 -5.10 -8.20
CA CYS A 123 -3.66 -5.93 -9.29
C CYS A 123 -4.09 -7.40 -9.17
N GLY A 124 -4.77 -7.78 -8.09
CA GLY A 124 -5.37 -9.10 -7.92
C GLY A 124 -4.47 -10.14 -7.26
N HIS A 125 -3.31 -9.74 -6.70
CA HIS A 125 -2.31 -10.68 -6.17
C HIS A 125 -2.80 -11.43 -4.92
N LEU A 126 -3.73 -10.83 -4.18
CA LEU A 126 -4.39 -11.42 -3.00
C LEU A 126 -5.74 -12.06 -3.34
N GLY A 127 -6.14 -12.05 -4.60
CA GLY A 127 -7.45 -12.44 -5.07
C GLY A 127 -8.51 -11.35 -4.84
N THR A 128 -9.76 -11.68 -5.15
CA THR A 128 -10.87 -10.73 -5.09
C THR A 128 -12.07 -11.33 -4.35
N PRO A 129 -12.84 -10.52 -3.59
CA PRO A 129 -14.16 -10.95 -3.10
C PRO A 129 -15.22 -10.95 -4.20
N ASP A 130 -15.03 -10.15 -5.26
CA ASP A 130 -15.93 -10.03 -6.40
C ASP A 130 -15.13 -9.76 -7.68
N SER A 131 -15.27 -10.66 -8.66
CA SER A 131 -14.61 -10.58 -9.97
C SER A 131 -14.88 -9.28 -10.74
N LYS A 132 -15.95 -8.54 -10.40
CA LYS A 132 -16.28 -7.24 -10.99
C LYS A 132 -15.46 -6.09 -10.41
N TRP A 133 -14.84 -6.26 -9.24
CA TRP A 133 -14.09 -5.18 -8.58
C TRP A 133 -12.66 -5.07 -9.10
N TRP A 134 -11.97 -6.20 -9.20
CA TRP A 134 -10.63 -6.37 -9.77
C TRP A 134 -10.40 -7.87 -10.08
N PRO A 135 -9.45 -8.23 -10.96
CA PRO A 135 -9.23 -9.62 -11.33
C PRO A 135 -8.66 -10.44 -10.17
N ASP A 136 -8.90 -11.75 -10.18
CA ASP A 136 -8.15 -12.70 -9.34
C ASP A 136 -6.90 -13.14 -10.09
N ARG A 137 -5.72 -12.77 -9.59
CA ARG A 137 -4.41 -13.08 -10.18
C ARG A 137 -3.49 -13.76 -9.16
N ARG A 138 -4.07 -14.52 -8.24
CA ARG A 138 -3.30 -15.34 -7.30
C ARG A 138 -2.45 -16.37 -8.04
N GLY A 139 -1.28 -16.68 -7.49
CA GLY A 139 -0.34 -17.65 -8.06
C GLY A 139 0.66 -17.08 -9.07
N LEU A 140 0.63 -15.77 -9.34
CA LEU A 140 1.70 -15.12 -10.10
C LEU A 140 3.05 -15.25 -9.40
N PRO A 141 4.16 -15.39 -10.16
CA PRO A 141 5.51 -15.35 -9.61
C PRO A 141 5.75 -14.06 -8.83
N LEU A 142 6.51 -14.17 -7.73
CA LEU A 142 6.81 -13.05 -6.83
C LEU A 142 7.33 -11.84 -7.60
N ASP A 143 8.28 -12.05 -8.50
CA ASP A 143 8.92 -10.96 -9.25
C ASP A 143 7.97 -10.21 -10.20
N VAL A 144 6.94 -10.87 -10.74
CA VAL A 144 5.87 -10.19 -11.50
C VAL A 144 5.04 -9.31 -10.57
N ARG A 145 4.66 -9.83 -9.40
CA ARG A 145 3.80 -9.12 -8.44
C ARG A 145 4.50 -7.88 -7.88
N GLU A 146 5.76 -8.03 -7.44
CA GLU A 146 6.56 -6.93 -6.91
C GLU A 146 6.82 -5.88 -8.00
N PHE A 147 7.13 -6.30 -9.23
CA PHE A 147 7.36 -5.36 -10.33
C PHE A 147 6.10 -4.56 -10.65
N GLU A 148 4.93 -5.19 -10.69
CA GLU A 148 3.65 -4.49 -10.91
C GLU A 148 3.31 -3.53 -9.76
N ALA A 149 3.48 -3.97 -8.51
CA ALA A 149 3.20 -3.16 -7.34
C ALA A 149 4.12 -1.93 -7.27
N GLU A 150 5.42 -2.13 -7.47
CA GLU A 150 6.42 -1.07 -7.47
C GLU A 150 6.23 -0.10 -8.64
N SER A 151 5.91 -0.62 -9.83
CA SER A 151 5.61 0.22 -11.00
C SER A 151 4.42 1.14 -10.74
N LEU A 152 3.37 0.63 -10.10
CA LEU A 152 2.21 1.44 -9.74
C LEU A 152 2.58 2.49 -8.70
N ALA A 153 3.28 2.11 -7.62
CA ALA A 153 3.71 3.04 -6.58
C ALA A 153 4.55 4.18 -7.17
N TYR A 154 5.52 3.86 -8.02
CA TYR A 154 6.31 4.85 -8.75
C TYR A 154 5.44 5.80 -9.59
N LEU A 155 4.47 5.27 -10.34
CA LEU A 155 3.57 6.09 -11.18
C LEU A 155 2.75 7.08 -10.35
N ILE A 156 2.16 6.63 -9.23
CA ILE A 156 1.37 7.50 -8.34
C ILE A 156 2.25 8.57 -7.70
N CYS A 157 3.40 8.19 -7.16
CA CYS A 157 4.32 9.11 -6.51
C CYS A 157 4.84 10.18 -7.49
N THR A 158 5.19 9.78 -8.71
CA THR A 158 5.59 10.69 -9.78
C THR A 158 4.50 11.73 -10.07
N ARG A 159 3.22 11.32 -10.12
CA ARG A 159 2.10 12.25 -10.39
C ARG A 159 1.80 13.20 -9.23
N LEU A 160 2.10 12.79 -8.00
CA LEU A 160 2.02 13.62 -6.80
C LEU A 160 3.30 14.42 -6.54
N ARG A 161 4.33 14.28 -7.39
CA ARG A 161 5.65 14.91 -7.22
C ARG A 161 6.34 14.52 -5.90
N ILE A 162 6.12 13.28 -5.49
CA ILE A 162 6.76 12.61 -4.36
C ILE A 162 7.93 11.82 -4.95
N ASP A 163 9.16 12.20 -4.58
CA ASP A 163 10.38 11.49 -4.99
C ASP A 163 10.68 10.38 -3.98
N ASN A 164 10.36 9.14 -4.39
CA ASN A 164 10.53 7.95 -3.59
C ASN A 164 11.67 7.07 -4.15
N PRO A 165 12.25 6.18 -3.32
CA PRO A 165 13.33 5.30 -3.76
C PRO A 165 12.89 4.19 -4.75
N SER A 166 11.62 4.13 -5.16
CA SER A 166 11.12 3.11 -6.10
C SER A 166 11.80 3.12 -7.47
N GLU A 167 12.31 4.29 -7.89
CA GLU A 167 13.11 4.39 -9.12
C GLU A 167 14.38 3.52 -9.04
N GLU A 168 15.02 3.46 -7.87
CA GLU A 168 16.21 2.63 -7.66
C GLU A 168 15.87 1.15 -7.69
N TYR A 169 14.74 0.74 -7.10
CA TYR A 169 14.31 -0.66 -7.16
C TYR A 169 14.04 -1.11 -8.60
N LEU A 170 13.24 -0.35 -9.35
CA LEU A 170 12.90 -0.68 -10.74
C LEU A 170 14.13 -0.64 -11.66
N SER A 171 15.00 0.36 -11.49
CA SER A 171 16.21 0.48 -12.30
C SER A 171 17.25 -0.60 -11.99
N ASN A 172 17.41 -0.98 -10.71
CA ASN A 172 18.26 -2.11 -10.31
C ASN A 172 17.72 -3.43 -10.85
N TYR A 173 16.40 -3.66 -10.77
CA TYR A 173 15.77 -4.86 -11.34
C TYR A 173 16.06 -5.00 -12.84
N VAL A 174 15.91 -3.91 -13.62
CA VAL A 174 16.17 -3.93 -15.07
C VAL A 174 17.66 -4.16 -15.37
N ARG A 175 18.57 -3.55 -14.59
CA ARG A 175 20.02 -3.74 -14.74
C ARG A 175 20.45 -5.17 -14.45
N GLU A 176 19.93 -5.78 -13.39
CA GLU A 176 20.31 -7.13 -12.95
C GLU A 176 19.65 -8.23 -13.77
N LYS A 177 18.34 -8.15 -14.01
CA LYS A 177 17.58 -9.23 -14.67
C LYS A 177 17.53 -9.13 -16.19
N LYS A 178 17.98 -8.01 -16.78
CA LYS A 178 18.06 -7.75 -18.24
C LYS A 178 16.76 -7.90 -19.05
N LYS A 179 15.64 -8.30 -18.43
CA LYS A 179 14.31 -8.45 -19.04
C LYS A 179 13.23 -8.07 -18.03
N VAL A 180 12.27 -7.28 -18.48
CA VAL A 180 11.03 -6.97 -17.75
C VAL A 180 10.19 -8.26 -17.68
N PRO A 181 9.62 -8.62 -16.52
CA PRO A 181 8.76 -9.80 -16.39
C PRO A 181 7.47 -9.63 -17.20
N ASN A 182 6.71 -10.71 -17.38
CA ASN A 182 5.43 -10.64 -18.09
C ASN A 182 4.34 -9.99 -17.21
N ILE A 183 4.35 -8.66 -17.18
CA ILE A 183 3.44 -7.83 -16.38
C ILE A 183 2.15 -7.49 -17.13
N SER A 184 1.10 -7.18 -16.38
CA SER A 184 -0.16 -6.64 -16.88
C SER A 184 -0.20 -5.12 -16.73
N LEU A 185 0.15 -4.41 -17.82
CA LEU A 185 -0.01 -2.95 -17.88
C LEU A 185 -1.46 -2.52 -17.67
N GLU A 186 -2.42 -3.32 -18.13
CA GLU A 186 -3.85 -3.04 -17.90
C GLU A 186 -4.19 -3.04 -16.41
N CYS A 187 -3.70 -4.02 -15.64
CA CYS A 187 -3.92 -4.08 -14.20
C CYS A 187 -3.26 -2.89 -13.50
N ILE A 188 -2.01 -2.57 -13.85
CA ILE A 188 -1.29 -1.41 -13.30
C ILE A 188 -2.09 -0.11 -13.55
N MET A 189 -2.57 0.10 -14.77
CA MET A 189 -3.29 1.34 -15.12
C MET A 189 -4.66 1.42 -14.43
N LYS A 190 -5.42 0.32 -14.38
CA LYS A 190 -6.72 0.28 -13.70
C LYS A 190 -6.59 0.47 -12.19
N ALA A 191 -5.66 -0.24 -11.57
CA ALA A 191 -5.39 -0.13 -10.13
C ALA A 191 -4.84 1.27 -9.79
N GLY A 192 -3.96 1.82 -10.63
CA GLY A 192 -3.43 3.17 -10.47
C GLY A 192 -4.54 4.22 -10.51
N GLY A 193 -5.43 4.15 -11.51
CA GLY A 193 -6.58 5.04 -11.60
C GLY A 193 -7.51 4.95 -10.37
N LEU A 194 -7.75 3.75 -9.85
CA LEU A 194 -8.52 3.54 -8.62
C LEU A 194 -7.83 4.18 -7.41
N ILE A 195 -6.54 3.94 -7.20
CA ILE A 195 -5.79 4.50 -6.07
C ILE A 195 -5.70 6.03 -6.16
N GLU A 196 -5.51 6.60 -7.34
CA GLU A 196 -5.59 8.07 -7.52
C GLU A 196 -6.95 8.61 -7.11
N ASP A 197 -8.02 7.96 -7.55
CA ASP A 197 -9.39 8.31 -7.18
C ASP A 197 -9.62 8.20 -5.67
N MET A 198 -9.05 7.17 -5.03
CA MET A 198 -9.09 7.01 -3.58
C MET A 198 -8.39 8.15 -2.84
N GLY A 199 -7.33 8.74 -3.39
CA GLY A 199 -6.67 9.91 -2.80
C GLY A 199 -7.42 11.22 -3.06
N ARG A 200 -8.03 11.37 -4.23
CA ARG A 200 -8.63 12.65 -4.67
C ARG A 200 -10.05 12.90 -4.21
N ARG A 201 -10.84 11.85 -4.00
CA ARG A 201 -12.27 11.98 -3.73
C ARG A 201 -12.80 10.84 -2.88
N HIS A 202 -13.90 11.09 -2.19
CA HIS A 202 -14.62 10.04 -1.49
C HIS A 202 -15.39 9.16 -2.49
N LEU A 203 -15.22 7.84 -2.38
CA LEU A 203 -15.84 6.86 -3.27
C LEU A 203 -17.14 6.33 -2.67
N LYS A 204 -18.09 5.94 -3.53
CA LYS A 204 -19.35 5.34 -3.07
C LYS A 204 -19.11 3.94 -2.51
N PRO A 205 -19.93 3.42 -1.58
CA PRO A 205 -19.86 2.00 -1.20
C PRO A 205 -19.84 1.05 -2.40
N ARG A 206 -19.20 -0.11 -2.26
CA ARG A 206 -19.42 -1.20 -3.21
C ARG A 206 -20.89 -1.61 -3.11
N LYS A 207 -21.49 -1.96 -4.25
CA LYS A 207 -22.82 -2.56 -4.25
C LYS A 207 -22.60 -4.03 -3.88
N ASP A 208 -23.16 -4.46 -2.76
CA ASP A 208 -23.27 -5.88 -2.49
C ASP A 208 -24.20 -6.48 -3.55
N GLU A 209 -23.82 -7.62 -4.14
CA GLU A 209 -24.85 -8.50 -4.69
C GLU A 209 -25.53 -9.14 -3.49
N GLU A 210 -26.85 -8.95 -3.38
CA GLU A 210 -27.68 -9.92 -2.69
C GLU A 210 -27.37 -11.27 -3.33
N GLY A 211 -26.62 -12.10 -2.61
CA GLY A 211 -26.29 -13.46 -3.03
C GLY A 211 -27.51 -14.35 -3.14
#